data_AF-A0A654GDB9-F1
#
_entry.id   AF-A0A654GDB9-F1
#
_cell.length_a   1.000
_cell.length_b   1.000
_cell.length_c   1.000
_cell.angle_alpha   90.00
_cell.angle_beta   90.00
_cell.angle_gamma   90.00
#
_symmetry.space_group_name_H-M   'P 1'
#
loop_
_entity.id
_entity.type
_entity.pdbx_description
1 polymer ?
#
loop_
_entity_poly.entity_id
_entity_poly.type
_entity_poly.pdbx_seq_one_letter_code
_entity_poly.pdbx_strand_id
1 'polypeptide(L)'
;MATNIGMMDSAYFVGRNEILSWINDRLHLNLSRIEEAASGAVQCQMLDMTFPGVVPMHKVNFEAKNEYEMIQNYKVMQEVFTKLKITKPLEVNRLVKGRPLDNLEFLQWLKRFCDSINGGIMNENYNPVERRSRGGREKSVKGSSKISKSLQTNNMHHPPVATSNKPAGPKQAKSHGIGGGSNSSAEVQALSKEVEDLKVSVDLLEKERDFYFSKLRDIEILCQTPELDDLPIVVAVKKILYATDANESVLEEAQECLNQSLGLEGYEEEGKEEEEEEEEEEEEEEEEEAAAAAETQT
;
A
#
# COMPACT_ATOMS: atom_id res chain seq x y z
N MET A 1 16.88 -6.08 18.94
CA MET A 1 18.19 -5.44 18.72
C MET A 1 17.94 -3.96 18.47
N ALA A 2 18.66 -3.06 19.14
CA ALA A 2 18.48 -1.63 18.96
C ALA A 2 19.22 -1.19 17.69
N THR A 3 18.50 -0.97 16.60
CA THR A 3 19.05 -0.31 15.41
C THR A 3 19.30 1.15 15.76
N ASN A 4 20.58 1.53 15.87
CA ASN A 4 21.00 2.92 16.06
C ASN A 4 20.69 3.72 14.79
N ILE A 5 19.47 4.23 14.67
CA ILE A 5 19.09 5.18 13.63
C ILE A 5 19.63 6.55 14.06
N GLY A 6 20.73 6.98 13.44
CA GLY A 6 21.35 8.29 13.68
C GLY A 6 20.66 9.41 12.89
N MET A 7 20.78 10.66 13.33
CA MET A 7 20.11 11.85 12.72
C MET A 7 20.47 12.12 11.24
N MET A 8 21.42 11.39 10.66
CA MET A 8 21.83 11.49 9.24
C MET A 8 21.38 10.27 8.40
N ASP A 9 20.55 9.38 8.97
CA ASP A 9 20.01 8.23 8.24
C ASP A 9 19.10 8.71 7.10
N SER A 10 19.17 8.04 5.94
CA SER A 10 18.34 8.34 4.76
C SER A 10 16.83 8.38 5.08
N ALA A 11 16.42 7.75 6.18
CA ALA A 11 15.08 7.85 6.77
C ALA A 11 14.53 9.26 6.95
N TYR A 12 15.37 10.26 7.25
CA TYR A 12 14.93 11.63 7.51
C TYR A 12 14.67 12.45 6.25
N PHE A 13 14.97 11.90 5.07
CA PHE A 13 14.72 12.57 3.78
C PHE A 13 13.37 12.17 3.16
N VAL A 14 12.62 11.29 3.81
CA VAL A 14 11.29 10.86 3.37
C VAL A 14 10.32 12.04 3.45
N GLY A 15 9.71 12.40 2.31
CA GLY A 15 8.84 13.57 2.22
C GLY A 15 7.53 13.43 3.01
N ARG A 16 6.91 14.57 3.36
CA ARG A 16 5.62 14.60 4.07
C ARG A 16 4.54 13.75 3.39
N ASN A 17 4.40 13.86 2.06
CA ASN A 17 3.36 13.15 1.32
C ASN A 17 3.58 11.63 1.35
N GLU A 18 4.84 11.19 1.27
CA GLU A 18 5.19 9.78 1.36
C GLU A 18 4.89 9.22 2.77
N ILE A 19 5.25 9.94 3.83
CA ILE A 19 4.90 9.56 5.20
C ILE A 19 3.37 9.44 5.36
N LEU A 20 2.62 10.42 4.87
CA LEU A 20 1.16 10.42 4.98
C LEU A 20 0.54 9.25 4.19
N SER A 21 0.97 9.02 2.95
CA SER A 21 0.51 7.88 2.14
C SER A 21 0.80 6.59 2.88
N TRP A 22 2.04 6.38 3.31
CA TRP A 22 2.45 5.16 3.99
C TRP A 22 1.64 4.89 5.27
N ILE A 23 1.35 5.91 6.08
CA ILE A 23 0.49 5.76 7.26
C ILE A 23 -0.95 5.43 6.85
N ASN A 24 -1.49 6.13 5.87
CA ASN A 24 -2.86 5.96 5.41
C ASN A 24 -3.10 4.56 4.83
N ASP A 25 -2.16 4.08 4.02
CA ASP A 25 -2.19 2.76 3.37
C ASP A 25 -2.07 1.65 4.43
N ARG A 26 -1.15 1.79 5.39
CA ARG A 26 -0.94 0.75 6.43
C ARG A 26 -2.04 0.69 7.47
N LEU A 27 -2.64 1.82 7.83
CA LEU A 27 -3.60 1.90 8.94
C LEU A 27 -5.05 2.13 8.50
N HIS A 28 -5.31 2.25 7.20
CA HIS A 28 -6.62 2.64 6.67
C HIS A 28 -7.11 3.94 7.35
N LEU A 29 -6.30 4.99 7.22
CA LEU A 29 -6.57 6.34 7.70
C LEU A 29 -6.62 7.31 6.52
N ASN A 30 -7.11 8.52 6.75
CA ASN A 30 -7.18 9.59 5.75
C ASN A 30 -6.53 10.86 6.28
N LEU A 31 -5.29 10.75 6.77
CA LEU A 31 -4.52 11.89 7.26
C LEU A 31 -4.14 12.78 6.08
N SER A 32 -4.47 14.06 6.18
CA SER A 32 -4.10 15.07 5.18
C SER A 32 -2.90 15.88 5.64
N ARG A 33 -2.62 15.91 6.95
CA ARG A 33 -1.57 16.71 7.57
C ARG A 33 -0.82 15.92 8.63
N ILE A 34 0.46 16.24 8.82
CA ILE A 34 1.33 15.52 9.76
C ILE A 34 0.87 15.76 11.20
N GLU A 35 0.37 16.96 11.45
CA GLU A 35 -0.15 17.44 12.73
C GLU A 35 -1.38 16.65 13.19
N GLU A 36 -2.09 15.96 12.29
CA GLU A 36 -3.21 15.10 12.65
C GLU A 36 -2.75 13.81 13.37
N ALA A 37 -1.48 13.45 13.25
CA ALA A 37 -0.84 12.39 14.03
C ALA A 37 -0.25 12.88 15.36
N ALA A 38 -0.40 14.16 15.73
CA ALA A 38 0.12 14.71 16.98
C ALA A 38 -0.51 14.11 18.24
N SER A 39 -1.62 13.38 18.09
CA SER A 39 -2.32 12.74 19.20
C SER A 39 -1.57 11.56 19.82
N GLY A 40 -0.53 11.04 19.15
CA GLY A 40 0.20 9.84 19.60
C GLY A 40 -0.51 8.52 19.29
N ALA A 41 -1.79 8.54 18.90
CA ALA A 41 -2.58 7.32 18.69
C ALA A 41 -2.12 6.53 17.45
N VAL A 42 -1.79 7.25 16.37
CA VAL A 42 -1.27 6.67 15.12
C VAL A 42 0.02 5.92 15.41
N GLN A 43 0.95 6.54 16.14
CA GLN A 43 2.26 5.96 16.45
C GLN A 43 2.14 4.75 17.37
N CYS A 44 1.23 4.79 18.36
CA CYS A 44 0.88 3.61 19.16
C CYS A 44 0.36 2.46 18.27
N GLN A 45 -0.49 2.76 17.28
CA GLN A 45 -1.02 1.74 16.38
C GLN A 45 0.07 1.14 15.48
N MET A 46 1.00 1.96 14.99
CA MET A 46 2.12 1.48 14.20
C MET A 46 3.00 0.53 15.00
N LEU A 47 3.29 0.86 16.27
CA LEU A 47 4.02 -0.04 17.16
C LEU A 47 3.24 -1.33 17.44
N ASP A 48 1.91 -1.28 17.48
CA ASP A 48 1.06 -2.46 17.66
C ASP A 48 1.07 -3.37 16.44
N MET A 49 1.16 -2.80 15.23
CA MET A 49 1.35 -3.55 13.99
C MET A 49 2.72 -4.24 13.95
N THR A 50 3.77 -3.55 14.38
CA THR A 50 5.15 -4.07 14.40
C THR A 50 5.37 -5.07 15.55
N PHE A 51 4.75 -4.85 16.71
CA PHE A 51 4.85 -5.70 17.89
C PHE A 51 3.46 -6.06 18.45
N PRO A 52 2.74 -6.99 17.79
CA PRO A 52 1.40 -7.38 18.20
C PRO A 52 1.35 -7.82 19.67
N GLY A 53 0.45 -7.22 20.45
CA GLY A 53 0.22 -7.56 21.85
C GLY A 53 1.13 -6.85 22.86
N VAL A 54 2.14 -6.11 22.41
CA VAL A 54 3.00 -5.31 23.31
C VAL A 54 2.32 -3.98 23.69
N VAL A 55 1.63 -3.36 22.74
CA VAL A 55 0.95 -2.09 22.93
C VAL A 55 -0.41 -2.32 23.61
N PRO A 56 -0.68 -1.70 24.77
CA PRO A 56 -1.99 -1.79 25.42
C PRO A 56 -2.99 -0.90 24.68
N MET A 57 -3.47 -1.34 23.51
CA MET A 57 -4.36 -0.59 22.63
C MET A 57 -5.67 -0.15 23.32
N HIS A 58 -6.12 -0.87 24.35
CA HIS A 58 -7.27 -0.50 25.18
C HIS A 58 -7.10 0.81 25.98
N LYS A 59 -5.88 1.32 26.10
CA LYS A 59 -5.58 2.61 26.76
C LYS A 59 -5.38 3.75 25.76
N VAL A 60 -5.33 3.45 24.47
CA VAL A 60 -5.02 4.43 23.42
C VAL A 60 -6.32 5.10 22.98
N ASN A 61 -6.39 6.42 23.13
CA ASN A 61 -7.52 7.21 22.69
C ASN A 61 -7.28 7.77 21.28
N PHE A 62 -7.94 7.22 20.27
CA PHE A 62 -7.88 7.70 18.88
C PHE A 62 -8.62 9.00 18.63
N GLU A 63 -9.54 9.38 19.52
CA GLU A 63 -10.33 10.62 19.41
C GLU A 63 -9.77 11.76 20.28
N ALA A 64 -8.52 11.62 20.76
CA ALA A 64 -7.86 12.61 21.60
C ALA A 64 -7.74 13.96 20.88
N LYS A 65 -8.32 15.02 21.47
CA LYS A 65 -8.34 16.37 20.89
C LYS A 65 -7.59 17.41 21.71
N ASN A 66 -7.43 17.18 23.01
CA ASN A 66 -6.71 18.09 23.89
C ASN A 66 -5.35 17.53 24.30
N GLU A 67 -4.42 18.43 24.64
CA GLU A 67 -3.04 18.08 24.99
C GLU A 67 -2.95 17.05 26.12
N TYR A 68 -3.84 17.14 27.12
CA TYR A 68 -3.88 16.19 28.24
C TYR A 68 -4.16 14.75 27.78
N GLU A 69 -5.14 14.55 26.90
CA GLU A 69 -5.46 13.24 26.31
C GLU A 69 -4.32 12.74 25.42
N MET A 70 -3.72 13.62 24.61
CA MET A 70 -2.57 13.25 23.76
C MET A 70 -1.38 12.79 24.61
N ILE A 71 -1.11 13.47 25.73
CA ILE A 71 -0.07 13.06 26.70
C ILE A 71 -0.33 11.64 27.22
N GLN A 72 -1.58 11.23 27.45
CA GLN A 72 -1.86 9.84 27.90
C GLN A 72 -1.47 8.81 26.85
N ASN A 73 -1.72 9.09 25.56
CA ASN A 73 -1.27 8.23 24.47
C ASN A 73 0.26 8.14 24.42
N TYR A 74 0.98 9.26 24.60
CA TYR A 74 2.44 9.24 24.66
C TYR A 74 2.99 8.53 25.90
N LYS A 75 2.28 8.52 27.03
CA LYS A 75 2.66 7.69 28.19
C LYS A 75 2.58 6.20 27.86
N VAL A 76 1.52 5.77 27.17
CA VAL A 76 1.40 4.39 26.67
C VAL A 76 2.58 4.05 25.76
N MET A 77 2.95 4.97 24.86
CA MET A 77 4.09 4.80 23.97
C MET A 77 5.43 4.71 24.71
N GLN A 78 5.64 5.53 25.75
CA GLN A 78 6.83 5.48 26.60
C GLN A 78 6.94 4.14 27.35
N GLU A 79 5.83 3.60 27.85
CA GLU A 79 5.80 2.25 28.46
C GLU A 79 6.23 1.19 27.45
N VAL A 80 5.75 1.26 26.21
CA VAL A 80 6.13 0.35 25.12
C VAL A 80 7.62 0.50 24.76
N PHE A 81 8.13 1.73 24.64
CA PHE A 81 9.55 2.00 24.38
C PHE A 81 10.45 1.41 25.46
N THR A 82 10.05 1.56 26.72
CA THR A 82 10.76 0.97 27.87
C THR A 82 10.78 -0.56 27.78
N LYS A 83 9.64 -1.19 27.47
CA LYS A 83 9.55 -2.66 27.32
C LYS A 83 10.41 -3.19 26.18
N LEU A 84 10.40 -2.50 25.05
CA LEU A 84 11.15 -2.88 23.84
C LEU A 84 12.61 -2.42 23.86
N LYS A 85 13.04 -1.73 24.94
CA LYS A 85 14.38 -1.14 25.10
C LYS A 85 14.77 -0.22 23.94
N ILE A 86 13.81 0.58 23.47
CA ILE A 86 14.01 1.60 22.45
C ILE A 86 14.63 2.83 23.12
N THR A 87 15.79 3.27 22.64
CA THR A 87 16.58 4.37 23.22
C THR A 87 16.24 5.75 22.66
N LYS A 88 15.34 5.84 21.66
CA LYS A 88 14.93 7.12 21.06
C LYS A 88 14.24 8.00 22.11
N PRO A 89 14.76 9.20 22.43
CA PRO A 89 14.05 10.15 23.28
C PRO A 89 12.80 10.68 22.59
N LEU A 90 11.71 10.75 23.35
CA LEU A 90 10.41 11.29 22.93
C LEU A 90 10.22 12.70 23.50
N GLU A 91 10.24 13.71 22.62
CA GLU A 91 9.96 15.10 22.99
C GLU A 91 8.44 15.37 23.05
N VAL A 92 7.76 14.70 23.99
CA VAL A 92 6.29 14.70 24.11
C VAL A 92 5.71 16.12 24.06
N ASN A 93 6.27 17.07 24.81
CA ASN A 93 5.80 18.46 24.87
C ASN A 93 5.83 19.22 23.54
N ARG A 94 6.68 18.81 22.58
CA ARG A 94 6.72 19.41 21.24
C ARG A 94 5.75 18.71 20.30
N LEU A 95 5.67 17.38 20.41
CA LEU A 95 4.78 16.55 19.60
C LEU A 95 3.32 16.87 19.84
N VAL A 96 2.87 16.90 21.11
CA VAL A 96 1.46 17.16 21.48
C VAL A 96 0.98 18.56 21.12
N LYS A 97 1.90 19.50 20.88
CA LYS A 97 1.59 20.86 20.40
C LYS A 97 1.35 20.91 18.89
N GLY A 98 1.43 19.77 18.20
CA GLY A 98 1.21 19.68 16.76
C GLY A 98 2.27 20.41 15.95
N ARG A 99 3.48 20.60 16.47
CA ARG A 99 4.57 21.23 15.72
C ARG A 99 4.90 20.36 14.49
N PRO A 100 4.77 20.88 13.25
CA PRO A 100 4.85 20.03 12.06
C PRO A 100 6.21 19.36 11.87
N LEU A 101 7.30 20.09 12.12
CA LEU A 101 8.66 19.57 11.98
C LEU A 101 8.99 18.49 13.00
N ASP A 102 8.69 18.72 14.28
CA ASP A 102 8.92 17.74 15.35
C ASP A 102 8.10 16.46 15.10
N ASN A 103 6.85 16.60 14.66
CA ASN A 103 6.00 15.45 14.34
C ASN A 103 6.49 14.70 13.08
N LEU A 104 6.93 15.43 12.05
CA LEU A 104 7.46 14.83 10.83
C LEU A 104 8.73 14.03 11.12
N GLU A 105 9.69 14.63 11.83
CA GLU A 105 10.95 13.98 12.22
C GLU A 105 10.67 12.69 12.99
N PHE A 106 9.72 12.73 13.93
CA PHE A 106 9.36 11.55 14.71
C PHE A 106 8.71 10.46 13.85
N LEU A 107 7.81 10.80 12.94
CA LEU A 107 7.17 9.84 12.04
C LEU A 107 8.16 9.23 11.04
N GLN A 108 9.10 10.01 10.51
CA GLN A 108 10.18 9.52 9.65
C GLN A 108 11.02 8.46 10.36
N TRP A 109 11.47 8.78 11.58
CA TRP A 109 12.19 7.83 12.42
C TRP A 109 11.36 6.57 12.70
N LEU A 110 10.08 6.75 13.03
CA LEU A 110 9.19 5.64 13.37
C LEU A 110 8.91 4.74 12.17
N LYS A 111 8.73 5.30 10.98
CA LYS A 111 8.61 4.55 9.72
C LYS A 111 9.83 3.67 9.52
N ARG A 112 11.03 4.26 9.56
CA ARG A 112 12.28 3.52 9.40
C ARG A 112 12.45 2.43 10.45
N PHE A 113 12.07 2.71 11.69
CA PHE A 113 12.11 1.75 12.78
C PHE A 113 11.14 0.59 12.57
N CYS A 114 9.92 0.83 12.07
CA CYS A 114 8.99 -0.25 11.75
C CYS A 114 9.50 -1.08 10.56
N ASP A 115 9.97 -0.41 9.51
CA ASP A 115 10.51 -1.04 8.30
C ASP A 115 11.76 -1.89 8.64
N SER A 116 12.62 -1.45 9.57
CA SER A 116 13.81 -2.23 9.97
C SER A 116 13.49 -3.49 10.77
N ILE A 117 12.34 -3.55 11.44
CA ILE A 117 11.91 -4.71 12.22
C ILE A 117 11.16 -5.71 11.34
N ASN A 118 10.26 -5.22 10.49
CA ASN A 118 9.42 -6.07 9.65
C ASN A 118 10.02 -6.36 8.27
N GLY A 119 11.18 -5.79 7.95
CA GLY A 119 11.78 -5.86 6.60
C GLY A 119 10.96 -5.13 5.53
N GLY A 120 10.13 -4.15 5.93
CA GLY A 120 9.19 -3.45 5.04
C GLY A 120 7.91 -4.22 4.71
N ILE A 121 7.79 -5.47 5.15
CA ILE A 121 6.63 -6.34 4.87
C ILE A 121 5.53 -6.08 5.89
N MET A 122 4.28 -5.96 5.43
CA MET A 122 3.12 -5.81 6.30
C MET A 122 2.62 -7.19 6.75
N ASN A 123 2.23 -7.31 8.00
CA ASN A 123 1.54 -8.50 8.49
C ASN A 123 0.12 -8.53 7.88
N GLU A 124 -0.11 -9.42 6.90
CA GLU A 124 -1.39 -9.56 6.19
C GLU A 124 -2.57 -9.89 7.12
N ASN A 125 -2.30 -10.42 8.32
CA ASN A 125 -3.34 -10.74 9.31
C ASN A 125 -3.64 -9.57 10.26
N TYR A 126 -3.00 -8.42 10.12
CA TYR A 126 -3.25 -7.25 10.96
C TYR A 126 -4.40 -6.39 10.40
N ASN A 127 -5.55 -6.39 11.07
CA ASN A 127 -6.68 -5.51 10.73
C ASN A 127 -6.65 -4.21 11.56
N PRO A 128 -6.22 -3.06 10.98
CA PRO A 128 -6.07 -1.82 11.74
C PRO A 128 -7.41 -1.25 12.23
N VAL A 129 -8.49 -1.40 11.46
CA VAL A 129 -9.82 -0.88 11.81
C VAL A 129 -10.39 -1.61 13.03
N GLU A 130 -10.23 -2.93 13.07
CA GLU A 130 -10.66 -3.75 14.20
C GLU A 130 -9.87 -3.41 15.46
N ARG A 131 -8.54 -3.24 15.35
CA ARG A 131 -7.67 -2.90 16.49
C ARG A 131 -8.04 -1.56 17.12
N ARG A 132 -8.43 -0.55 16.32
CA ARG A 132 -8.96 0.73 16.84
C ARG A 132 -10.29 0.54 17.59
N SER A 133 -11.19 -0.25 17.02
CA SER A 133 -12.54 -0.46 17.57
C SER A 133 -12.52 -1.17 18.92
N ARG A 134 -11.57 -2.10 19.11
CA ARG A 134 -11.37 -2.81 20.39
C ARG A 134 -10.60 -1.98 21.43
N GLY A 135 -9.82 -1.00 20.99
CA GLY A 135 -9.01 -0.14 21.86
C GLY A 135 -9.80 0.93 22.62
N GLY A 136 -11.00 1.29 22.15
CA GLY A 136 -11.74 2.45 22.68
C GLY A 136 -12.90 2.14 23.62
N ARG A 137 -13.30 0.88 23.82
CA ARG A 137 -14.52 0.56 24.59
C ARG A 137 -14.43 -0.75 25.36
N GLU A 138 -13.77 -0.72 26.51
CA GLU A 138 -14.16 -1.57 27.64
C GLU A 138 -14.66 -0.70 28.79
N LYS A 139 -15.94 -0.30 28.71
CA LYS A 139 -16.73 -0.27 29.96
C LYS A 139 -16.98 -1.73 30.31
N SER A 140 -16.31 -2.16 31.37
CA SER A 140 -16.58 -3.39 32.12
C SER A 140 -18.06 -3.79 32.02
N VAL A 141 -18.34 -4.82 31.23
CA VAL A 141 -19.47 -5.72 31.46
C VAL A 141 -18.87 -7.11 31.41
N LYS A 142 -18.45 -7.57 32.59
CA LYS A 142 -18.09 -8.95 32.87
C LYS A 142 -19.15 -9.87 32.26
N GLY A 143 -18.71 -10.74 31.34
CA GLY A 143 -19.52 -11.85 30.89
C GLY A 143 -19.86 -12.78 32.06
N SER A 144 -21.07 -13.32 32.02
CA SER A 144 -21.29 -14.69 32.48
C SER A 144 -22.39 -15.30 31.62
N SER A 145 -21.93 -16.16 30.71
CA SER A 145 -22.78 -17.12 30.03
C SER A 145 -23.18 -18.19 31.05
N LYS A 146 -24.47 -18.27 31.40
CA LYS A 146 -25.10 -19.51 31.88
C LYS A 146 -26.55 -19.62 31.40
N ILE A 147 -26.78 -20.68 30.64
CA ILE A 147 -28.05 -21.35 30.39
C ILE A 147 -28.80 -21.56 31.72
N SER A 148 -30.12 -21.31 31.76
CA SER A 148 -31.14 -22.23 32.31
C SER A 148 -32.56 -21.70 32.10
N LYS A 149 -33.42 -22.58 31.58
CA LYS A 149 -34.89 -22.51 31.59
C LYS A 149 -35.39 -22.71 33.03
N SER A 150 -36.42 -22.00 33.50
CA SER A 150 -37.53 -22.56 34.31
C SER A 150 -38.56 -21.50 34.75
N LEU A 151 -39.83 -21.78 34.38
CA LEU A 151 -41.11 -21.68 35.09
C LEU A 151 -41.39 -20.63 36.19
N GLN A 152 -42.51 -19.92 35.97
CA GLN A 152 -43.64 -19.61 36.88
C GLN A 152 -43.37 -18.90 38.22
N THR A 153 -44.08 -17.79 38.47
CA THR A 153 -45.19 -17.72 39.44
C THR A 153 -45.97 -16.40 39.32
N ASN A 154 -47.29 -16.53 39.47
CA ASN A 154 -48.26 -15.45 39.65
C ASN A 154 -48.02 -14.71 40.97
N ASN A 155 -48.28 -13.39 41.00
CA ASN A 155 -49.33 -12.89 41.89
C ASN A 155 -49.80 -11.46 41.55
N MET A 156 -51.13 -11.36 41.48
CA MET A 156 -51.96 -10.16 41.36
C MET A 156 -52.01 -9.39 42.69
N HIS A 157 -52.05 -8.05 42.64
CA HIS A 157 -53.11 -7.28 43.29
C HIS A 157 -53.22 -5.83 42.76
N HIS A 158 -54.46 -5.34 42.82
CA HIS A 158 -55.13 -4.25 42.10
C HIS A 158 -54.87 -2.81 42.64
N PRO A 159 -55.41 -1.76 41.97
CA PRO A 159 -55.01 -0.34 42.08
C PRO A 159 -55.91 0.48 43.04
N PRO A 160 -55.78 1.83 43.16
CA PRO A 160 -56.58 2.76 42.32
C PRO A 160 -55.90 4.14 42.01
N VAL A 161 -56.08 4.70 40.81
CA VAL A 161 -56.99 5.83 40.40
C VAL A 161 -56.41 7.26 40.55
N ALA A 162 -56.20 7.85 39.35
CA ALA A 162 -56.45 9.21 38.86
C ALA A 162 -55.99 10.48 39.63
N THR A 163 -55.35 11.41 38.90
CA THR A 163 -55.94 12.71 38.50
C THR A 163 -55.10 13.44 37.42
N SER A 164 -55.76 13.66 36.28
CA SER A 164 -55.73 14.81 35.34
C SER A 164 -54.72 15.97 35.51
N ASN A 165 -53.99 16.33 34.44
CA ASN A 165 -54.23 17.56 33.64
C ASN A 165 -53.19 17.78 32.50
N LYS A 166 -53.71 17.97 31.28
CA LYS A 166 -53.11 18.68 30.11
C LYS A 166 -53.47 20.19 30.23
N PRO A 167 -52.98 21.17 29.42
CA PRO A 167 -52.65 21.09 27.96
C PRO A 167 -51.53 22.04 27.39
N ALA A 168 -51.27 21.89 26.07
CA ALA A 168 -50.84 22.86 25.02
C ALA A 168 -49.57 23.75 25.21
N GLY A 169 -48.67 24.01 24.25
CA GLY A 169 -48.71 23.97 22.77
C GLY A 169 -47.30 24.20 22.14
N PRO A 170 -47.19 24.54 20.83
CA PRO A 170 -46.05 24.17 19.95
C PRO A 170 -45.13 25.35 19.54
N LYS A 171 -43.96 25.07 18.94
CA LYS A 171 -43.37 25.89 17.84
C LYS A 171 -42.15 25.26 17.14
N GLN A 172 -42.19 25.35 15.81
CA GLN A 172 -41.17 25.02 14.80
C GLN A 172 -40.01 26.04 14.78
N ALA A 173 -38.86 25.63 14.24
CA ALA A 173 -38.00 26.52 13.44
C ALA A 173 -37.18 25.71 12.42
N LYS A 174 -37.49 25.90 11.13
CA LYS A 174 -36.63 25.62 9.98
C LYS A 174 -35.77 26.86 9.71
N SER A 175 -34.51 26.67 9.32
CA SER A 175 -33.67 27.66 8.62
C SER A 175 -32.90 26.87 7.55
N HIS A 176 -33.42 26.87 6.32
CA HIS A 176 -32.91 27.63 5.16
C HIS A 176 -31.52 27.20 4.69
N GLY A 177 -31.53 26.53 3.54
CA GLY A 177 -30.35 26.17 2.77
C GLY A 177 -29.76 27.36 2.02
N ILE A 178 -28.50 27.18 1.65
CA ILE A 178 -27.83 27.91 0.59
C ILE A 178 -27.61 26.90 -0.52
N GLY A 179 -28.29 27.14 -1.64
CA GLY A 179 -28.15 26.37 -2.87
C GLY A 179 -26.81 26.63 -3.54
N GLY A 180 -26.22 25.56 -4.07
CA GLY A 180 -25.00 25.59 -4.88
C GLY A 180 -24.39 24.19 -4.90
N GLY A 181 -24.90 23.30 -5.76
CA GLY A 181 -24.32 21.94 -5.83
C GLY A 181 -25.08 20.93 -6.67
N SER A 182 -25.71 21.32 -7.78
CA SER A 182 -26.28 20.31 -8.69
C SER A 182 -25.24 19.75 -9.67
N ASN A 183 -24.12 20.45 -9.92
CA ASN A 183 -23.06 19.97 -10.81
C ASN A 183 -22.02 19.11 -10.07
N SER A 184 -21.69 19.44 -8.82
CA SER A 184 -20.65 18.72 -8.06
C SER A 184 -21.05 17.29 -7.67
N SER A 185 -22.34 16.99 -7.51
CA SER A 185 -22.76 15.62 -7.14
C SER A 185 -22.60 14.62 -8.27
N ALA A 186 -22.81 15.04 -9.53
CA ALA A 186 -22.66 14.18 -10.70
C ALA A 186 -21.17 13.97 -11.01
N GLU A 187 -20.36 15.01 -10.88
CA GLU A 187 -18.90 14.95 -11.05
C GLU A 187 -18.23 14.10 -9.96
N VAL A 188 -18.65 14.23 -8.70
CA VAL A 188 -18.18 13.37 -7.60
C VAL A 188 -18.56 11.91 -7.82
N GLN A 189 -19.76 11.62 -8.34
CA GLN A 189 -20.15 10.24 -8.68
C GLN A 189 -19.35 9.67 -9.86
N ALA A 190 -19.10 10.47 -10.90
CA ALA A 190 -18.28 10.07 -12.03
C ALA A 190 -16.84 9.76 -11.61
N LEU A 191 -16.22 10.66 -10.84
CA LEU A 191 -14.87 10.44 -10.29
C LEU A 191 -14.81 9.26 -9.32
N SER A 192 -15.85 9.05 -8.52
CA SER A 192 -15.91 7.88 -7.62
C SER A 192 -15.95 6.56 -8.39
N LYS A 193 -16.68 6.53 -9.51
CA LYS A 193 -16.73 5.37 -10.41
C LYS A 193 -15.39 5.13 -11.08
N GLU A 194 -14.74 6.17 -11.59
CA GLU A 194 -13.41 6.07 -12.20
C GLU A 194 -12.36 5.55 -11.21
N VAL A 195 -12.42 5.98 -9.94
CA VAL A 195 -11.56 5.45 -8.88
C VAL A 195 -11.83 3.96 -8.62
N GLU A 196 -13.08 3.51 -8.70
CA GLU A 196 -13.42 2.09 -8.55
C GLU A 196 -12.91 1.26 -9.74
N ASP A 197 -13.13 1.73 -10.96
CA ASP A 197 -12.66 1.08 -12.19
C ASP A 197 -11.12 0.99 -12.22
N LEU A 198 -10.42 2.07 -11.85
CA LEU A 198 -8.96 2.08 -11.73
C LEU A 198 -8.45 1.13 -10.65
N LYS A 199 -9.12 1.03 -9.50
CA LYS A 199 -8.74 0.06 -8.45
C LYS A 199 -8.82 -1.37 -8.96
N VAL A 200 -9.92 -1.71 -9.65
CA VAL A 200 -10.08 -3.04 -10.26
C VAL A 200 -8.99 -3.28 -11.31
N SER A 201 -8.66 -2.27 -12.13
CA SER A 201 -7.57 -2.38 -13.11
C SER A 201 -6.21 -2.60 -12.44
N VAL A 202 -5.91 -1.89 -11.35
CA VAL A 202 -4.66 -2.08 -10.60
C VAL A 202 -4.61 -3.49 -9.99
N ASP A 203 -5.68 -3.96 -9.37
CA ASP A 203 -5.76 -5.31 -8.81
C ASP A 203 -5.53 -6.40 -9.88
N LEU A 204 -5.99 -6.17 -11.12
CA LEU A 204 -5.74 -7.07 -12.24
C LEU A 204 -4.28 -7.02 -12.69
N LEU A 205 -3.72 -5.82 -12.87
CA LEU A 205 -2.32 -5.64 -13.24
C LEU A 205 -1.36 -6.21 -12.19
N GLU A 206 -1.69 -6.11 -10.90
CA GLU A 206 -0.90 -6.73 -9.83
C GLU A 206 -0.91 -8.25 -9.91
N LYS A 207 -2.07 -8.85 -10.20
CA LYS A 207 -2.15 -10.31 -10.43
C LYS A 207 -1.36 -10.75 -11.65
N GLU A 208 -1.41 -9.98 -12.75
CA GLU A 208 -0.61 -10.26 -13.95
C GLU A 208 0.88 -10.12 -13.66
N ARG A 209 1.30 -9.05 -12.98
CA ARG A 209 2.68 -8.86 -12.52
C ARG A 209 3.15 -10.04 -11.69
N ASP A 210 2.37 -10.44 -10.68
CA ASP A 210 2.74 -11.53 -9.78
C ASP A 210 2.79 -12.88 -10.50
N PHE A 211 1.89 -13.08 -11.48
CA PHE A 211 1.89 -14.25 -12.34
C PHE A 211 3.17 -14.35 -13.18
N TYR A 212 3.57 -13.27 -13.86
CA TYR A 212 4.80 -13.26 -14.65
C TYR A 212 6.05 -13.35 -13.78
N PHE A 213 6.08 -12.63 -12.65
CA PHE A 213 7.18 -12.69 -11.69
C PHE A 213 7.37 -14.11 -11.15
N SER A 214 6.28 -14.79 -10.74
CA SER A 214 6.35 -16.16 -10.24
C SER A 214 6.92 -17.12 -11.29
N LYS A 215 6.49 -17.00 -12.55
CA LYS A 215 7.03 -17.81 -13.65
C LYS A 215 8.52 -17.55 -13.90
N LEU A 216 8.93 -16.29 -13.94
CA LEU A 216 10.34 -15.92 -14.14
C LEU A 216 11.20 -16.38 -12.96
N ARG A 217 10.67 -16.33 -11.73
CA ARG A 217 11.34 -16.85 -10.55
C ARG A 217 11.51 -18.37 -10.58
N ASP A 218 10.48 -19.11 -11.01
CA ASP A 218 10.57 -20.57 -11.20
C ASP A 218 11.64 -20.93 -12.24
N ILE A 219 11.69 -20.19 -13.36
CA ILE A 219 12.74 -20.34 -14.39
C ILE A 219 14.12 -20.04 -13.80
N GLU A 220 14.26 -18.95 -13.05
CA GLU A 220 15.53 -18.57 -12.41
C GLU A 220 16.04 -19.66 -11.47
N ILE A 221 15.15 -20.22 -10.64
CA ILE A 221 15.49 -21.32 -9.72
C ILE A 221 15.98 -22.54 -10.51
N LEU A 222 15.31 -22.89 -11.61
CA LEU A 222 15.73 -23.98 -12.46
C LEU A 222 17.12 -23.73 -13.07
N CYS A 223 17.37 -22.50 -13.55
CA CYS A 223 18.66 -22.07 -14.09
C CYS A 223 19.79 -21.98 -13.04
N GLN A 224 19.48 -21.97 -11.74
CA GLN A 224 20.46 -22.00 -10.65
C GLN A 224 20.91 -23.43 -10.27
N THR A 225 20.41 -24.45 -10.98
CA THR A 225 20.85 -25.85 -10.80
C THR A 225 22.32 -25.99 -11.20
N PRO A 226 23.22 -26.43 -10.30
CA PRO A 226 24.68 -26.47 -10.54
C PRO A 226 25.08 -27.22 -11.81
N GLU A 227 24.33 -28.27 -12.17
CA GLU A 227 24.58 -29.10 -13.35
C GLU A 227 24.23 -28.40 -14.67
N LEU A 228 23.44 -27.33 -14.63
CA LEU A 228 22.98 -26.57 -15.80
C LEU A 228 23.65 -25.18 -15.90
N ASP A 229 24.39 -24.76 -14.88
CA ASP A 229 24.90 -23.39 -14.72
C ASP A 229 25.75 -22.91 -15.92
N ASP A 230 26.58 -23.80 -16.45
CA ASP A 230 27.51 -23.52 -17.55
C ASP A 230 26.90 -23.72 -18.95
N LEU A 231 25.63 -24.14 -19.05
CA LEU A 231 25.01 -24.33 -20.36
C LEU A 231 24.81 -22.97 -21.05
N PRO A 232 25.21 -22.81 -22.33
CA PRO A 232 25.06 -21.56 -23.06
C PRO A 232 23.68 -20.91 -22.97
N ILE A 233 22.64 -21.74 -23.09
CA ILE A 233 21.24 -21.30 -22.97
C ILE A 233 20.89 -20.78 -21.57
N VAL A 234 21.47 -21.36 -20.52
CA VAL A 234 21.24 -20.93 -19.14
C VAL A 234 21.94 -19.61 -18.86
N VAL A 235 23.14 -19.42 -19.41
CA VAL A 235 23.87 -18.14 -19.35
C VAL A 235 23.08 -17.03 -20.06
N ALA A 236 22.56 -17.30 -21.26
CA ALA A 236 21.72 -16.36 -22.00
C ALA A 236 20.43 -16.00 -21.25
N VAL A 237 19.72 -17.00 -20.69
CA VAL A 237 18.52 -16.76 -19.89
C VAL A 237 18.82 -15.93 -18.63
N LYS A 238 19.94 -16.17 -17.95
CA LYS A 238 20.36 -15.36 -16.79
C LYS A 238 20.69 -13.92 -17.18
N LYS A 239 21.28 -13.70 -18.35
CA LYS A 239 21.54 -12.36 -18.88
C LYS A 239 20.24 -11.57 -19.03
N ILE A 240 19.18 -12.20 -19.54
CA ILE A 240 17.83 -11.61 -19.65
C ILE A 240 17.24 -11.34 -18.26
N LEU A 241 17.29 -12.33 -17.35
CA LEU A 241 16.68 -12.22 -16.01
C LEU A 241 17.37 -11.18 -15.10
N TYR A 242 18.66 -10.90 -15.33
CA TYR A 242 19.47 -9.98 -14.51
C TYR A 242 19.74 -8.64 -15.16
N ALA A 243 19.19 -8.38 -16.35
CA ALA A 243 19.27 -7.07 -16.97
C ALA A 243 18.58 -6.01 -16.10
N THR A 244 19.26 -4.88 -15.90
CA THR A 244 18.75 -3.76 -15.08
C THR A 244 17.87 -2.80 -15.88
N ASP A 245 17.85 -2.94 -17.21
CA ASP A 245 17.32 -1.97 -18.14
C ASP A 245 16.27 -2.67 -19.03
N ALA A 246 15.06 -2.12 -19.12
CA ALA A 246 13.95 -2.70 -19.91
C ALA A 246 14.10 -2.41 -21.42
N ASN A 247 15.29 -2.59 -21.96
CA ASN A 247 15.61 -2.28 -23.36
C ASN A 247 15.59 -3.55 -24.21
N GLU A 248 14.97 -3.47 -25.39
CA GLU A 248 14.83 -4.57 -26.38
C GLU A 248 16.18 -5.24 -26.73
N SER A 249 17.26 -4.46 -26.68
CA SER A 249 18.65 -4.88 -26.92
C SER A 249 19.13 -6.02 -26.00
N VAL A 250 18.54 -6.21 -24.81
CA VAL A 250 18.92 -7.30 -23.89
C VAL A 250 18.67 -8.68 -24.49
N LEU A 251 17.60 -8.81 -25.30
CA LEU A 251 17.25 -10.08 -25.94
C LEU A 251 18.24 -10.43 -27.06
N GLU A 252 18.55 -9.45 -27.91
CA GLU A 252 19.55 -9.57 -28.99
C GLU A 252 20.92 -9.95 -28.42
N GLU A 253 21.33 -9.26 -27.35
CA GLU A 253 22.57 -9.51 -26.63
C GLU A 253 22.66 -10.90 -25.97
N ALA A 254 21.54 -11.48 -25.56
CA ALA A 254 21.48 -12.82 -24.99
C ALA A 254 21.52 -13.89 -26.09
N GLN A 255 20.88 -13.60 -27.23
CA GLN A 255 20.88 -14.46 -28.41
C GLN A 255 22.27 -14.51 -29.06
N GLU A 256 22.98 -13.39 -29.13
CA GLU A 256 24.36 -13.35 -29.62
C GLU A 256 25.31 -14.16 -28.73
N CYS A 257 25.20 -14.03 -27.40
CA CYS A 257 25.97 -14.85 -26.44
C CYS A 257 25.69 -16.35 -26.61
N LEU A 258 24.46 -16.73 -26.92
CA LEU A 258 24.08 -18.11 -27.19
C LEU A 258 24.69 -18.62 -28.50
N ASN A 259 24.62 -17.82 -29.57
CA ASN A 259 25.12 -18.16 -30.90
C ASN A 259 26.65 -18.31 -30.91
N GLN A 260 27.38 -17.39 -30.25
CA GLN A 260 28.83 -17.48 -30.06
C GLN A 260 29.24 -18.75 -29.32
N SER A 261 28.46 -19.15 -28.31
CA SER A 261 28.76 -20.35 -27.50
C SER A 261 28.41 -21.67 -28.19
N LEU A 262 27.45 -21.65 -29.13
CA LEU A 262 27.07 -22.81 -29.95
C LEU A 262 27.90 -22.94 -31.23
N GLY A 263 28.78 -21.98 -31.53
CA GLY A 263 29.60 -21.97 -32.74
C GLY A 263 28.77 -21.81 -34.01
N LEU A 264 27.61 -21.16 -33.92
CA LEU A 264 26.73 -20.84 -35.04
C LEU A 264 27.02 -19.42 -35.57
N GLU A 265 28.29 -19.05 -35.65
CA GLU A 265 28.72 -17.91 -36.47
C GLU A 265 28.60 -18.35 -37.95
N GLY A 266 27.47 -18.02 -38.60
CA GLY A 266 27.36 -18.17 -40.05
C GLY A 266 26.03 -18.69 -40.60
N TYR A 267 24.87 -18.36 -40.02
CA TYR A 267 23.58 -18.61 -40.70
C TYR A 267 22.63 -17.41 -40.74
N GLU A 268 22.94 -16.29 -40.06
CA GLU A 268 22.10 -15.09 -40.09
C GLU A 268 22.67 -13.95 -40.97
N GLU A 269 23.95 -14.02 -41.40
CA GLU A 269 24.47 -13.11 -42.43
C GLU A 269 24.13 -13.61 -43.85
N GLU A 270 24.21 -14.92 -44.13
CA GLU A 270 23.85 -15.44 -45.47
C GLU A 270 22.36 -15.23 -45.79
N GLY A 271 21.45 -15.35 -44.82
CA GLY A 271 20.01 -15.12 -45.07
C GLY A 271 19.62 -13.66 -45.24
N LYS A 272 20.40 -12.72 -44.68
CA LYS A 272 20.18 -11.27 -44.89
C LYS A 272 20.83 -10.78 -46.17
N GLU A 273 21.99 -11.32 -46.54
CA GLU A 273 22.60 -11.06 -47.85
C GLU A 273 21.75 -11.68 -48.97
N GLU A 274 21.18 -12.88 -48.79
CA GLU A 274 20.25 -13.48 -49.77
C GLU A 274 18.90 -12.72 -49.86
N GLU A 275 18.34 -12.23 -48.74
CA GLU A 275 17.12 -11.40 -48.78
C GLU A 275 17.38 -9.99 -49.36
N GLU A 276 18.55 -9.37 -49.09
CA GLU A 276 18.94 -8.09 -49.69
C GLU A 276 19.29 -8.24 -51.19
N GLU A 277 19.91 -9.35 -51.62
CA GLU A 277 20.14 -9.64 -53.04
C GLU A 277 18.83 -9.95 -53.80
N GLU A 278 17.86 -10.66 -53.18
CA GLU A 278 16.54 -10.88 -53.80
C GLU A 278 15.71 -9.59 -53.89
N GLU A 279 15.78 -8.68 -52.91
CA GLU A 279 15.12 -7.36 -52.99
C GLU A 279 15.78 -6.43 -54.03
N GLU A 280 17.12 -6.46 -54.18
CA GLU A 280 17.81 -5.71 -55.23
C GLU A 280 17.52 -6.26 -56.65
N GLU A 281 17.42 -7.59 -56.83
CA GLU A 281 17.03 -8.18 -58.12
C GLU A 281 15.57 -7.88 -58.48
N GLU A 282 14.64 -7.86 -57.52
CA GLU A 282 13.24 -7.47 -57.78
C GLU A 282 13.11 -5.97 -58.13
N GLU A 283 13.89 -5.08 -57.50
CA GLU A 283 13.90 -3.65 -57.86
C GLU A 283 14.51 -3.40 -59.25
N GLU A 284 15.56 -4.12 -59.66
CA GLU A 284 16.13 -4.00 -61.01
C GLU A 284 15.18 -4.53 -62.10
N GLU A 285 14.44 -5.62 -61.87
CA GLU A 285 13.43 -6.12 -62.82
C GLU A 285 12.24 -5.15 -62.97
N GLU A 286 11.76 -4.53 -61.89
CA GLU A 286 10.69 -3.51 -61.96
C GLU A 286 11.15 -2.26 -62.73
N GLU A 287 12.41 -1.83 -62.56
CA GLU A 287 12.95 -0.66 -63.27
C GLU A 287 13.16 -0.94 -64.78
N GLU A 288 13.59 -2.16 -65.15
CA GLU A 288 13.72 -2.56 -66.55
C GLU A 288 12.35 -2.71 -67.25
N GLU A 289 11.33 -3.26 -66.57
CA GLU A 289 9.96 -3.35 -67.10
C GLU A 289 9.34 -1.95 -67.28
N ALA A 290 9.58 -1.03 -66.35
CA ALA A 290 9.14 0.36 -66.45
C ALA A 290 9.81 1.12 -67.61
N ALA A 291 11.11 0.87 -67.85
CA ALA A 291 11.84 1.45 -68.97
C ALA A 291 11.35 0.90 -70.33
N ALA A 292 11.10 -0.41 -70.42
CA ALA A 292 10.57 -1.04 -71.62
C ALA A 292 9.13 -0.58 -71.97
N ALA A 293 8.31 -0.33 -70.96
CA ALA A 293 6.97 0.24 -71.11
C ALA A 293 6.99 1.71 -71.59
N ALA A 294 8.04 2.47 -71.23
CA ALA A 294 8.23 3.84 -71.67
C ALA A 294 8.69 3.93 -73.13
N GLU A 295 9.54 3.02 -73.61
CA GLU A 295 9.98 2.98 -75.01
C GLU A 295 8.90 2.51 -75.99
N THR A 296 7.89 1.77 -75.53
CA THR A 296 6.76 1.35 -76.37
C THR A 296 5.66 2.41 -76.57
N GLN A 297 5.81 3.61 -75.97
CA GLN A 297 4.88 4.74 -76.14
C GLN A 297 5.44 5.94 -76.92
N THR A 298 6.63 5.84 -77.51
CA THR A 298 7.14 6.77 -78.54
C THR A 298 6.87 6.30 -79.96
#